data_AF-A0A7J8TYS6-F1
#
_entry.id   AF-A0A7J8TYS6-F1
#
_cell.length_a   1.000
_cell.length_b   1.000
_cell.length_c   1.000
_cell.angle_alpha   90.00
_cell.angle_beta   90.00
_cell.angle_gamma   90.00
#
_symmetry.space_group_name_H-M   'P 1'
#
loop_
_entity.id
_entity.type
_entity.pdbx_description
1 polymer ?
#
loop_
_entity_poly.entity_id
_entity_poly.type
_entity_poly.pdbx_seq_one_letter_code
_entity_poly.pdbx_strand_id
1 'polypeptide(L)'
;MGNNWIRLRSDGVVNEETDFVATGGVLRDYNGRWILGYNRYLGFCFVMKVELWGILDGLALLLEQKYDSEMVQTDSMEAALAIQNQAHNDLDSTLIKRIHQNLSR
;
A
#
# COMPACT_ATOMS: atom_id res chain seq x y z
N MET A 1 3.73 -13.32 -24.54
CA MET A 1 2.93 -12.98 -23.34
C MET A 1 3.55 -11.73 -22.78
N GLY A 2 2.96 -10.56 -23.03
CA GLY A 2 3.54 -9.28 -22.64
C GLY A 2 3.37 -9.09 -21.13
N ASN A 3 4.45 -8.77 -20.44
CA ASN A 3 4.48 -8.47 -19.01
C ASN A 3 3.66 -7.19 -18.75
N ASN A 4 2.34 -7.28 -18.61
CA ASN A 4 1.45 -6.13 -18.38
C ASN A 4 1.19 -5.89 -16.89
N TRP A 5 2.19 -6.12 -16.04
CA TRP A 5 2.04 -5.93 -14.60
C TRP A 5 2.35 -4.48 -14.22
N ILE A 6 1.59 -3.97 -13.25
CA ILE A 6 1.82 -2.65 -12.65
C ILE A 6 2.55 -2.81 -11.32
N ARG A 7 3.59 -2.02 -11.12
CA ARG A 7 4.31 -1.92 -9.86
C ARG A 7 3.64 -0.88 -8.98
N LEU A 8 3.19 -1.28 -7.81
CA LEU A 8 2.86 -0.37 -6.72
C LEU A 8 4.05 -0.25 -5.77
N ARG A 9 4.52 0.97 -5.53
CA ARG A 9 5.43 1.29 -4.41
C ARG A 9 4.73 2.24 -3.46
N SER A 10 4.70 1.88 -2.20
CA SER A 10 4.14 2.69 -1.13
C SER A 10 5.20 3.00 -0.09
N ASP A 11 5.08 4.15 0.56
CA ASP A 11 5.93 4.60 1.65
C ASP A 11 5.11 5.50 2.61
N GLY A 12 5.55 5.56 3.85
CA GLY A 12 4.96 6.33 4.93
C GLY A 12 5.91 7.36 5.51
N VAL A 13 5.35 8.45 6.03
CA VAL A 13 6.10 9.42 6.83
C VAL A 13 5.36 9.68 8.14
N VAL A 14 6.11 9.62 9.23
CA VAL A 14 5.68 9.99 10.59
C VAL A 14 6.65 11.05 11.10
N ASN A 15 6.12 12.20 11.51
CA ASN A 15 6.86 13.22 12.23
C ASN A 15 6.27 13.34 13.64
N GLU A 16 7.03 12.86 14.63
CA GLU A 16 6.63 12.85 16.04
C GLU A 16 6.63 14.25 16.67
N GLU A 17 7.41 15.19 16.15
CA GLU A 17 7.47 16.56 16.69
C GLU A 17 6.24 17.39 16.29
N THR A 18 5.70 17.13 15.10
CA THR A 18 4.59 17.91 14.53
C THR A 18 3.27 17.15 14.49
N ASP A 19 3.22 15.92 15.01
CA ASP A 19 2.10 14.98 14.84
C ASP A 19 1.65 14.85 13.38
N PHE A 20 2.60 14.96 12.44
CA PHE A 20 2.29 14.91 11.01
C PHE A 20 2.52 13.48 10.51
N VAL A 21 1.44 12.84 10.10
CA VAL A 21 1.50 11.52 9.49
C VAL A 21 0.84 11.53 8.12
N ALA A 22 1.56 11.00 7.14
CA ALA A 22 1.06 10.84 5.78
C ALA A 22 1.62 9.57 5.16
N THR A 23 0.94 9.09 4.13
CA THR A 23 1.42 8.01 3.27
C THR A 23 1.30 8.42 1.82
N GLY A 24 1.99 7.71 0.94
CA GLY A 24 1.85 7.89 -0.49
C GLY A 24 2.55 6.79 -1.26
N GLY A 25 2.48 6.90 -2.56
CA GLY A 25 3.09 5.91 -3.42
C GLY A 25 2.99 6.26 -4.89
N VAL A 26 3.55 5.36 -5.69
CA VAL A 26 3.60 5.48 -7.15
C VAL A 26 3.24 4.16 -7.81
N LEU A 27 2.46 4.29 -8.89
CA LEU A 27 2.19 3.23 -9.84
C LEU A 27 3.13 3.38 -11.03
N ARG A 28 3.79 2.30 -11.42
CA ARG A 28 4.69 2.24 -12.59
C ARG A 28 4.37 1.07 -13.48
N ASP A 29 4.51 1.23 -14.78
CA ASP A 29 4.39 0.12 -15.72
C ASP A 29 5.57 -0.86 -15.58
N TYR A 30 5.52 -1.97 -16.32
CA TYR A 30 6.57 -2.98 -16.34
C TYR A 30 7.94 -2.46 -16.83
N ASN A 31 7.96 -1.36 -17.59
CA ASN A 31 9.18 -0.68 -18.03
C ASN A 31 9.69 0.33 -16.97
N GLY A 32 9.00 0.44 -15.83
CA GLY A 32 9.31 1.41 -14.78
C GLY A 32 8.85 2.84 -15.09
N ARG A 33 8.06 3.06 -16.15
CA ARG A 33 7.51 4.38 -16.47
C ARG A 33 6.46 4.74 -15.45
N TRP A 34 6.48 5.99 -15.01
CA TRP A 34 5.49 6.51 -14.08
C TRP A 34 4.11 6.58 -14.74
N ILE A 35 3.10 6.05 -14.04
CA ILE A 35 1.69 6.11 -14.45
C ILE A 35 0.97 7.16 -13.61
N LEU A 36 1.02 7.00 -12.28
CA LEU A 36 0.30 7.83 -11.33
C LEU A 36 1.03 7.87 -9.98
N GLY A 37 0.92 8.98 -9.26
CA GLY A 37 1.32 9.10 -7.86
C GLY A 37 0.12 9.44 -7.00
N TYR A 38 0.15 9.05 -5.73
CA TYR A 38 -0.88 9.35 -4.75
C TYR A 38 -0.26 9.71 -3.40
N ASN A 39 -1.02 10.43 -2.58
CA ASN A 39 -0.69 10.71 -1.20
C ASN A 39 -1.96 10.85 -0.36
N ARG A 40 -1.80 10.70 0.95
CA ARG A 40 -2.88 10.86 1.92
C ARG A 40 -2.34 11.34 3.26
N TYR A 41 -2.92 12.42 3.77
CA TYR A 41 -2.73 12.83 5.16
C TYR A 41 -3.58 11.93 6.08
N LEU A 42 -2.96 11.40 7.13
CA LEU A 42 -3.59 10.43 8.05
C LEU A 42 -3.82 11.00 9.45
N GLY A 43 -3.34 12.22 9.74
CA GLY A 43 -3.44 12.79 11.08
C GLY A 43 -2.42 12.14 12.01
N PHE A 44 -2.91 11.40 13.02
CA PHE A 44 -2.10 10.68 13.99
C PHE A 44 -2.33 9.17 13.87
N CYS A 45 -1.30 8.40 13.53
CA CYS A 45 -1.33 6.95 13.60
C CYS A 45 0.08 6.34 13.73
N PHE A 46 0.13 5.07 14.12
CA PHE A 46 1.38 4.31 14.23
C PHE A 46 1.97 4.02 12.85
N VAL A 47 3.31 3.96 12.77
CA VAL A 47 4.07 3.67 11.53
C VAL A 47 3.48 2.49 10.75
N MET A 48 3.15 1.38 11.43
CA MET A 48 2.54 0.22 10.79
C MET A 48 1.23 0.54 10.04
N LYS A 49 0.38 1.39 10.61
CA LYS A 49 -0.87 1.82 9.96
C LYS A 49 -0.62 2.71 8.76
N VAL A 50 0.43 3.53 8.80
CA VAL A 50 0.81 4.40 7.67
C VAL A 50 1.12 3.55 6.45
N GLU A 51 1.96 2.54 6.62
CA GLU A 51 2.33 1.59 5.56
C GLU A 51 1.12 0.84 5.00
N LEU A 52 0.28 0.30 5.89
CA LEU A 52 -0.91 -0.46 5.48
C LEU A 52 -1.93 0.43 4.75
N TRP A 53 -2.12 1.68 5.18
CA TRP A 53 -2.99 2.63 4.46
C TRP A 53 -2.45 2.96 3.09
N GLY A 54 -1.14 3.19 2.97
CA GLY A 54 -0.49 3.45 1.69
C GLY A 54 -0.69 2.32 0.70
N ILE A 55 -0.48 1.08 1.14
CA ILE A 55 -0.72 -0.13 0.32
C ILE A 55 -2.20 -0.22 -0.07
N LEU A 56 -3.12 -0.01 0.87
CA LEU A 56 -4.55 -0.11 0.61
C LEU A 56 -5.03 0.93 -0.41
N ASP A 57 -4.59 2.18 -0.28
CA ASP A 57 -4.96 3.27 -1.21
C ASP A 57 -4.37 3.01 -2.60
N GLY A 58 -3.13 2.53 -2.68
CA GLY A 58 -2.50 2.12 -3.94
C GLY A 58 -3.23 0.95 -4.63
N LEU A 59 -3.67 -0.05 -3.87
CA LEU A 59 -4.46 -1.17 -4.38
C LEU A 59 -5.84 -0.72 -4.87
N ALA A 60 -6.50 0.20 -4.16
CA ALA A 60 -7.78 0.75 -4.60
C ALA A 60 -7.63 1.42 -5.98
N LEU A 61 -6.56 2.20 -6.18
CA LEU A 61 -6.26 2.83 -7.48
C LEU A 61 -5.99 1.80 -8.59
N LEU A 62 -5.26 0.72 -8.29
CA LEU A 62 -5.04 -0.36 -9.26
C LEU A 62 -6.36 -1.00 -9.73
N LEU A 63 -7.26 -1.28 -8.78
CA LEU A 63 -8.57 -1.86 -9.07
C LEU A 63 -9.46 -0.90 -9.87
N GLU A 64 -9.46 0.41 -9.55
CA GLU A 64 -10.20 1.42 -10.30
C GLU A 64 -9.74 1.52 -11.76
N GLN A 65 -8.43 1.36 -12.01
CA GLN A 65 -7.85 1.37 -13.35
C GLN A 65 -7.97 0.02 -14.09
N LYS A 66 -8.54 -1.00 -13.46
CA LYS A 66 -8.74 -2.36 -14.02
C LYS A 66 -7.44 -3.02 -14.47
N TYR A 67 -6.38 -2.88 -13.68
CA TYR A 67 -5.17 -3.67 -13.90
C TYR A 67 -5.37 -5.07 -13.32
N ASP A 68 -5.12 -6.09 -14.14
CA ASP A 68 -5.32 -7.52 -13.79
C ASP A 68 -4.06 -8.19 -13.21
N SER A 69 -2.95 -7.45 -13.08
CA SER A 69 -1.68 -7.99 -12.59
C SER A 69 -0.87 -6.91 -11.90
N GLU A 70 -0.60 -7.11 -10.63
CA GLU A 70 0.10 -6.15 -9.80
C GLU A 70 1.25 -6.78 -9.02
N MET A 71 2.29 -5.97 -8.79
CA MET A 71 3.34 -6.27 -7.84
C MET A 71 3.39 -5.15 -6.81
N VAL A 72 2.97 -5.45 -5.59
CA VAL A 72 3.08 -4.55 -4.44
C VAL A 72 4.49 -4.64 -3.86
N GLN A 73 5.14 -3.49 -3.72
CA GLN A 73 6.44 -3.33 -3.07
C GLN A 73 6.30 -2.34 -1.92
N THR A 74 6.76 -2.75 -0.74
CA THR A 74 6.95 -1.93 0.46
C THR A 74 8.35 -2.22 1.00
N ASP A 75 8.99 -1.22 1.60
CA ASP A 75 10.24 -1.37 2.33
C ASP A 75 10.03 -1.70 3.82
N SER A 76 8.79 -1.63 4.31
CA SER A 76 8.41 -2.13 5.63
C SER A 76 8.31 -3.65 5.63
N MET A 77 9.34 -4.29 6.21
CA MET A 77 9.34 -5.73 6.45
C MET A 77 8.17 -6.14 7.36
N GLU A 78 7.83 -5.34 8.39
CA GLU A 78 6.69 -5.63 9.25
C GLU A 78 5.37 -5.64 8.46
N ALA A 79 5.12 -4.64 7.62
CA ALA A 79 3.90 -4.58 6.80
C ALA A 79 3.83 -5.76 5.82
N ALA A 80 4.94 -6.09 5.16
CA ALA A 80 5.02 -7.24 4.27
C ALA A 80 4.71 -8.56 5.01
N LEU A 81 5.31 -8.77 6.18
CA LEU A 81 5.05 -9.96 7.01
C LEU A 81 3.62 -10.02 7.53
N ALA A 82 3.03 -8.88 7.92
CA ALA A 82 1.66 -8.85 8.42
C ALA A 82 0.64 -9.21 7.34
N ILE A 83 0.87 -8.76 6.10
CA ILE A 83 0.06 -9.14 4.93
C ILE A 83 0.32 -10.62 4.59
N GLN A 84 1.56 -11.11 4.61
CA GLN A 84 1.84 -12.52 4.26
C GLN A 84 1.31 -13.52 5.30
N ASN A 85 1.46 -13.22 6.59
CA ASN A 85 1.18 -14.16 7.68
C ASN A 85 -0.24 -14.02 8.27
N GLN A 86 -1.11 -13.21 7.67
CA GLN A 86 -2.45 -12.91 8.21
C GLN A 86 -2.39 -12.51 9.70
N ALA A 87 -1.43 -11.68 10.09
CA ALA A 87 -1.12 -11.44 11.49
C ALA A 87 -2.36 -10.95 12.26
N HIS A 88 -2.75 -11.70 13.31
CA HIS A 88 -3.88 -11.42 14.19
C HIS A 88 -3.53 -10.36 15.25
N ASN A 89 -3.18 -9.14 14.83
CA ASN A 89 -3.25 -7.98 15.74
C ASN A 89 -4.59 -7.28 15.51
N ASP A 90 -5.43 -7.23 16.54
CA ASP A 90 -6.85 -6.87 16.43
C ASP A 90 -7.07 -5.49 15.79
N LEU A 91 -6.16 -4.54 16.05
CA LEU A 91 -6.21 -3.16 15.57
C LEU A 91 -5.90 -2.99 14.06
N ASP A 92 -4.99 -3.81 13.53
CA ASP A 92 -4.57 -3.77 12.11
C ASP A 92 -5.29 -4.83 11.28
N SER A 93 -5.98 -5.77 11.95
CA SER A 93 -6.71 -6.87 11.33
C SER A 93 -7.71 -6.40 10.27
N THR A 94 -8.34 -5.23 10.46
CA THR A 94 -9.33 -4.71 9.50
C THR A 94 -8.66 -4.22 8.22
N LEU A 95 -7.54 -3.49 8.31
CA LEU A 95 -6.78 -3.03 7.13
C LEU A 95 -6.19 -4.23 6.38
N ILE A 96 -5.56 -5.16 7.11
CA ILE A 96 -4.99 -6.38 6.53
C ILE A 96 -6.07 -7.21 5.83
N LYS A 97 -7.24 -7.43 6.46
CA LYS A 97 -8.38 -8.11 5.83
C LYS A 97 -8.84 -7.39 4.56
N ARG A 98 -8.85 -6.07 4.55
CA ARG A 98 -9.27 -5.28 3.38
C ARG A 98 -8.25 -5.38 2.23
N ILE A 99 -6.96 -5.33 2.55
CA ILE A 99 -5.87 -5.55 1.60
C ILE A 99 -6.00 -6.93 0.96
N HIS A 100 -6.24 -7.97 1.76
CA HIS A 100 -6.47 -9.32 1.24
C HIS A 100 -7.69 -9.42 0.34
N GLN A 101 -8.82 -8.79 0.69
CA GLN A 101 -10.01 -8.76 -0.16
C GLN A 101 -9.76 -8.13 -1.52
N ASN A 102 -8.85 -7.14 -1.59
CA ASN A 102 -8.48 -6.50 -2.85
C ASN A 102 -7.52 -7.37 -3.68
N LEU A 103 -6.57 -8.04 -3.04
CA LEU A 103 -5.60 -8.94 -3.69
C LEU A 103 -6.22 -10.27 -4.16
N SER A 104 -7.39 -10.66 -3.63
CA SER A 104 -8.08 -11.91 -3.98
C SER A 104 -9.14 -11.76 -5.08
N ARG A 105 -9.26 -10.59 -5.71
CA ARG A 105 -10.20 -10.30 -6.79
C ARG A 105 -9.57 -10.59 -8.15
#